data_AF-A0A5N6MF93-F1
#
_entry.id   AF-A0A5N6MF93-F1
#
_cell.length_a   1.000
_cell.length_b   1.000
_cell.length_c   1.000
_cell.angle_alpha   90.00
_cell.angle_beta   90.00
_cell.angle_gamma   90.00
#
_symmetry.space_group_name_H-M   'P 1'
#
loop_
_entity.id
_entity.type
_entity.pdbx_description
1 polymer ?
#
loop_
_entity_poly.entity_id
_entity_poly.type
_entity_poly.pdbx_seq_one_letter_code
_entity_poly.pdbx_strand_id
1 'polypeptide(L)'
;MDSREAEFDNWMAMLHERYDECVATLGRELMAVEATFLNQEADGSWWMYHFQLLGEASPGLIPDNPLDQAHLEYGMKTKHRGWEELQPRFFLCPPAVRAAVEEAAAPRD
;
A
#
# COMPACT_ATOMS: atom_id res chain seq x y z
N MET A 1 -22.20 8.46 1.34
CA MET A 1 -20.91 8.19 0.69
C MET A 1 -21.23 7.68 -0.70
N ASP A 2 -20.49 8.15 -1.70
CA ASP A 2 -20.59 7.58 -3.03
C ASP A 2 -20.15 6.10 -2.96
N SER A 3 -20.52 5.31 -3.97
CA SER A 3 -20.24 3.86 -3.95
C SER A 3 -18.77 3.50 -3.79
N ARG A 4 -17.82 4.39 -4.14
CA ARG A 4 -16.38 4.10 -4.09
C ARG A 4 -15.76 4.31 -2.72
N GLU A 5 -16.20 5.30 -1.96
CA GLU A 5 -15.70 5.53 -0.60
C GLU A 5 -16.21 4.42 0.34
N ALA A 6 -17.44 3.94 0.15
CA ALA A 6 -17.92 2.77 0.87
C ALA A 6 -17.11 1.50 0.56
N GLU A 7 -16.69 1.31 -0.70
CA GLU A 7 -15.78 0.21 -1.08
C GLU A 7 -14.37 0.40 -0.50
N PHE A 8 -13.90 1.63 -0.35
CA PHE A 8 -12.65 1.94 0.33
C PHE A 8 -12.69 1.54 1.82
N ASP A 9 -13.78 1.88 2.52
CA ASP A 9 -13.95 1.50 3.92
C ASP A 9 -14.00 -0.03 4.09
N ASN A 10 -14.70 -0.73 3.18
CA ASN A 10 -14.73 -2.19 3.17
C ASN A 10 -13.33 -2.80 2.95
N TRP A 11 -12.54 -2.20 2.04
CA TRP A 11 -11.16 -2.62 1.82
C TRP A 11 -10.30 -2.43 3.06
N MET A 12 -10.33 -1.25 3.69
CA MET A 12 -9.57 -0.99 4.91
C MET A 12 -10.00 -1.90 6.06
N ALA A 13 -11.29 -2.20 6.20
CA ALA A 13 -11.79 -3.15 7.19
C ALA A 13 -11.20 -4.56 6.94
N MET A 14 -11.19 -5.03 5.69
CA MET A 14 -10.61 -6.32 5.32
C MET A 14 -9.11 -6.40 5.63
N LEU A 15 -8.34 -5.37 5.29
CA LEU A 15 -6.90 -5.32 5.60
C LEU A 15 -6.63 -5.32 7.11
N HIS A 16 -7.43 -4.60 7.91
CA HIS A 16 -7.30 -4.62 9.37
C HIS A 16 -7.67 -5.97 9.98
N GLU A 17 -8.72 -6.63 9.49
CA GLU A 17 -9.13 -7.96 9.96
C GLU A 17 -8.07 -9.02 9.67
N ARG A 18 -7.38 -8.90 8.53
CA ARG A 18 -6.40 -9.86 8.02
C ARG A 18 -4.95 -9.36 8.18
N TYR A 19 -4.69 -8.52 9.17
CA TYR A 19 -3.42 -7.81 9.33
C TYR A 19 -2.20 -8.74 9.37
N ASP A 20 -2.28 -9.85 10.11
CA ASP A 20 -1.16 -10.81 10.19
C ASP A 20 -0.88 -11.49 8.85
N GLU A 21 -1.91 -11.73 8.04
CA GLU A 21 -1.73 -12.24 6.68
C GLU A 21 -1.05 -11.19 5.79
N CYS A 22 -1.41 -9.91 5.92
CA CYS A 22 -0.73 -8.81 5.23
C CYS A 22 0.75 -8.71 5.65
N VAL A 23 1.05 -8.79 6.95
CA VAL A 23 2.44 -8.77 7.44
C VAL A 23 3.26 -9.93 6.87
N ALA A 24 2.63 -11.10 6.67
CA ALA A 24 3.29 -12.27 6.09
C ALA A 24 3.66 -12.09 4.61
N THR A 25 2.97 -11.23 3.85
CA THR A 25 3.31 -10.98 2.43
C THR A 25 4.52 -10.06 2.26
N LEU A 26 4.78 -9.16 3.21
CA LEU A 26 5.80 -8.11 3.11
C LEU A 26 7.20 -8.66 2.75
N GLY A 27 7.57 -9.81 3.33
CA GLY A 27 8.90 -10.40 3.14
C GLY A 27 9.17 -10.86 1.71
N ARG A 28 8.19 -11.43 1.02
CA ARG A 28 8.36 -11.86 -0.39
C ARG A 28 8.20 -10.71 -1.39
N GLU A 29 7.53 -9.64 -0.99
CA GLU A 29 7.36 -8.43 -1.78
C GLU A 29 8.52 -7.45 -1.58
N LEU A 30 9.49 -7.77 -0.71
CA LEU A 30 10.56 -6.86 -0.30
C LEU A 30 10.01 -5.49 0.11
N MET A 31 8.87 -5.49 0.80
CA MET A 31 8.12 -4.29 1.17
C MET A 31 8.39 -3.93 2.62
N ALA A 32 9.00 -2.76 2.83
CA ALA A 32 9.29 -2.27 4.18
C ALA A 32 8.11 -1.53 4.80
N VAL A 33 7.37 -0.77 3.99
CA VAL A 33 6.27 0.06 4.47
C VAL A 33 5.18 0.10 3.41
N GLU A 34 3.93 -0.05 3.85
CA GLU A 34 2.75 0.29 3.07
C GLU A 34 1.85 1.21 3.90
N ALA A 35 1.25 2.19 3.25
CA ALA A 35 0.22 3.02 3.84
C ALA A 35 -0.80 3.46 2.78
N THR A 36 -2.07 3.41 3.15
CA THR A 36 -3.16 3.91 2.30
C THR A 36 -3.86 5.06 3.01
N PHE A 37 -4.06 6.15 2.28
CA PHE A 37 -4.67 7.38 2.77
C PHE A 37 -5.88 7.73 1.93
N LEU A 38 -6.87 8.33 2.57
CA LEU A 38 -8.01 8.96 1.93
C LEU A 38 -8.04 10.43 2.33
N ASN A 39 -8.06 11.33 1.35
CA ASN A 39 -8.11 12.77 1.54
C ASN A 39 -9.37 13.35 0.89
N GLN A 40 -10.00 14.32 1.56
CA GLN A 40 -10.98 15.19 0.92
C GLN A 40 -10.32 16.54 0.67
N GLU A 41 -10.26 16.95 -0.59
CA GLU A 41 -9.72 18.24 -0.98
C GLU A 41 -10.69 19.38 -0.62
N ALA A 42 -10.20 20.62 -0.63
CA ALA A 42 -11.00 21.79 -0.29
C ALA A 42 -12.22 22.00 -1.22
N ASP A 43 -12.20 21.45 -2.43
CA ASP A 43 -13.30 21.48 -3.39
C ASP A 43 -14.35 20.37 -3.16
N GLY A 44 -14.16 19.52 -2.15
CA GLY A 44 -15.04 18.42 -1.79
C GLY A 44 -14.72 17.09 -2.49
N SER A 45 -13.76 17.06 -3.42
CA SER A 45 -13.34 15.84 -4.13
C SER A 45 -12.58 14.88 -3.22
N TRP A 46 -12.81 13.58 -3.38
CA TRP A 46 -12.08 12.54 -2.68
C TRP A 46 -10.92 12.00 -3.52
N TRP A 47 -9.79 11.78 -2.84
CA TRP A 47 -8.58 11.19 -3.41
C TRP A 47 -8.00 10.13 -2.50
N MET A 48 -7.64 9.00 -3.09
CA MET A 48 -6.92 7.94 -2.41
C MET A 48 -5.46 7.97 -2.80
N TYR A 49 -4.58 7.93 -1.81
CA TYR A 49 -3.15 7.78 -1.99
C TYR A 49 -2.71 6.44 -1.43
N HIS A 50 -1.93 5.70 -2.21
CA HIS A 50 -1.35 4.44 -1.78
C HIS A 50 0.16 4.59 -1.87
N PHE A 51 0.83 4.41 -0.75
CA PHE A 51 2.26 4.59 -0.58
C PHE A 51 2.89 3.25 -0.26
N GLN A 52 3.93 2.90 -1.00
CA GLN A 52 4.75 1.72 -0.76
C GLN A 52 6.21 2.12 -0.75
N LEU A 53 6.98 1.55 0.17
CA LEU A 53 8.43 1.63 0.22
C LEU A 53 9.00 0.23 0.04
N LEU A 54 9.62 0.03 -1.12
CA LEU A 54 10.03 -1.27 -1.64
C LEU A 54 11.55 -1.33 -1.78
N GLY A 55 12.11 -2.52 -1.63
CA GLY A 55 13.49 -2.81 -2.04
C GLY A 55 13.63 -2.72 -3.55
N GLU A 56 14.83 -2.39 -4.04
CA GLU A 56 15.09 -2.21 -5.49
C GLU A 56 14.76 -3.45 -6.33
N ALA A 57 14.92 -4.64 -5.75
CA ALA A 57 14.60 -5.91 -6.40
C ALA A 57 13.16 -6.40 -6.17
N SER A 58 12.30 -5.56 -5.58
CA SER A 58 10.92 -5.94 -5.24
C SER A 58 10.15 -6.36 -6.50
N PRO A 59 9.44 -7.51 -6.46
CA PRO A 59 8.51 -7.88 -7.51
C PRO A 59 7.19 -7.08 -7.44
N GLY A 60 7.00 -6.24 -6.43
CA GLY A 60 5.73 -5.62 -6.10
C GLY A 60 4.71 -6.65 -5.59
N LEU A 61 3.42 -6.28 -5.65
CA LEU A 61 2.30 -7.15 -5.27
C LEU A 61 2.28 -8.43 -6.13
N ILE A 62 2.19 -9.59 -5.49
CA ILE A 62 2.11 -10.89 -6.15
C ILE A 62 0.73 -11.52 -5.90
N PRO A 63 -0.27 -11.37 -6.80
CA PRO A 63 -1.65 -11.79 -6.55
C PRO A 63 -1.88 -13.30 -6.73
N ASP A 64 -1.08 -14.12 -6.05
CA ASP A 64 -1.09 -15.60 -6.12
C ASP A 64 -1.91 -16.26 -5.00
N ASN A 65 -2.47 -15.48 -4.08
CA ASN A 65 -3.30 -15.93 -2.99
C ASN A 65 -4.56 -15.05 -2.86
N PRO A 66 -5.58 -15.51 -2.10
CA PRO A 66 -6.86 -14.80 -2.00
C PRO A 66 -6.77 -13.41 -1.36
N LEU A 67 -5.81 -13.15 -0.46
CA LEU A 67 -5.64 -11.83 0.15
C LEU A 67 -5.23 -10.81 -0.91
N ASP A 68 -4.19 -11.10 -1.68
CA ASP A 68 -3.65 -10.14 -2.64
C ASP A 68 -4.53 -9.96 -3.86
N GLN A 69 -5.25 -11.01 -4.25
CA GLN A 69 -6.28 -10.90 -5.27
C GLN A 69 -7.37 -9.93 -4.82
N ALA A 70 -7.87 -10.07 -3.59
CA ALA A 70 -8.84 -9.15 -3.04
C ALA A 70 -8.26 -7.73 -2.88
N HIS A 71 -7.02 -7.62 -2.42
CA HIS A 71 -6.30 -6.36 -2.27
C HIS A 71 -6.21 -5.61 -3.61
N LEU A 72 -5.77 -6.29 -4.67
CA LEU A 72 -5.70 -5.74 -6.02
C LEU A 72 -7.09 -5.34 -6.53
N GLU A 73 -8.09 -6.19 -6.37
CA GLU A 73 -9.46 -5.91 -6.80
C GLU A 73 -10.03 -4.66 -6.13
N TYR A 74 -9.88 -4.53 -4.82
CA TYR A 74 -10.32 -3.33 -4.10
C TYR A 74 -9.53 -2.10 -4.56
N GLY A 75 -8.21 -2.20 -4.67
CA GLY A 75 -7.37 -1.11 -5.16
C GLY A 75 -7.80 -0.63 -6.54
N MET A 76 -8.16 -1.53 -7.46
CA MET A 76 -8.65 -1.15 -8.79
C MET A 76 -10.03 -0.48 -8.77
N LYS A 77 -10.92 -0.85 -7.84
CA LYS A 77 -12.26 -0.25 -7.70
C LYS A 77 -12.22 1.14 -7.08
N THR A 78 -11.27 1.40 -6.19
CA THR A 78 -11.18 2.63 -5.40
C THR A 78 -10.23 3.66 -5.99
N LYS A 79 -9.33 3.27 -6.90
CA LYS A 79 -8.52 4.21 -7.69
C LYS A 79 -9.42 5.16 -8.49
N HIS A 80 -9.23 6.46 -8.28
CA HIS A 80 -9.94 7.51 -9.00
C HIS A 80 -9.35 7.72 -10.41
N ARG A 81 -10.12 8.37 -11.29
CA ARG A 81 -9.69 8.69 -12.66
C ARG A 81 -8.49 9.65 -12.61
N GLY A 82 -7.40 9.31 -13.31
CA GLY A 82 -6.14 10.06 -13.25
C GLY A 82 -5.19 9.56 -12.17
N TRP A 83 -5.37 8.34 -11.67
CA TRP A 83 -4.37 7.68 -10.83
C TRP A 83 -3.03 7.58 -11.55
N GLU A 84 -1.98 8.06 -10.91
CA GLU A 84 -0.61 8.08 -11.40
C GLU A 84 0.31 7.52 -10.31
N GLU A 85 1.35 6.80 -10.73
CA GLU A 85 2.40 6.36 -9.82
C GLU A 85 3.41 7.49 -9.64
N LEU A 86 3.54 8.00 -8.42
CA LEU A 86 4.46 9.07 -8.11
C LEU A 86 5.88 8.51 -7.93
N GLN A 87 6.85 9.17 -8.55
CA GLN A 87 8.26 8.81 -8.39
C GLN A 87 8.84 9.47 -7.13
N PRO A 88 9.30 8.70 -6.12
CA PRO A 88 9.89 9.27 -4.92
C PRO A 88 11.16 10.04 -5.28
N ARG A 89 11.24 11.30 -4.88
CA ARG A 89 12.40 12.18 -5.14
C ARG A 89 13.25 12.46 -3.90
N PHE A 90 12.69 12.25 -2.72
CA PHE A 90 13.32 12.54 -1.44
C PHE A 90 12.72 11.64 -0.36
N PHE A 91 13.58 11.00 0.42
CA PHE A 91 13.21 10.25 1.61
C PHE A 91 14.13 10.68 2.76
N LEU A 92 13.54 11.01 3.90
CA LEU A 92 14.28 11.46 5.08
C LEU A 92 13.73 10.75 6.30
N CYS A 93 14.61 10.08 7.04
CA CYS A 93 14.29 9.50 8.33
C CYS A 93 15.54 9.45 9.22
N PRO A 94 15.38 9.29 10.55
CA PRO A 94 16.51 9.07 11.45
C PRO A 94 17.31 7.81 11.06
N PRO A 95 18.63 7.74 11.31
CA PRO A 95 19.46 6.60 10.92
C PRO A 95 18.95 5.24 11.40
N ALA A 96 18.41 5.16 12.62
CA ALA A 96 17.84 3.92 13.16
C ALA A 96 16.60 3.45 12.38
N VAL A 97 15.75 4.39 11.93
CA VAL A 97 14.57 4.09 11.12
C VAL A 97 15.01 3.66 9.72
N ARG A 98 15.99 4.35 9.15
CA ARG A 98 16.56 4.00 7.84
C ARG A 98 17.07 2.56 7.82
N ALA A 99 17.87 2.18 8.83
CA ALA A 99 18.42 0.83 8.93
C ALA A 99 17.31 -0.23 9.02
N ALA A 100 16.29 0.00 9.84
CA ALA A 100 15.16 -0.93 9.98
C ALA A 100 14.36 -1.08 8.67
N VAL A 101 14.15 0.01 7.94
CA VAL A 101 13.46 -0.01 6.64
C VAL A 101 14.30 -0.73 5.59
N GLU A 102 15.61 -0.46 5.53
CA GLU A 102 16.53 -1.14 4.60
C GLU A 102 16.60 -2.64 4.88
N GLU A 103 16.64 -3.05 6.16
CA GLU A 103 16.59 -4.44 6.58
C GLU A 103 15.25 -5.11 6.21
N ALA A 104 14.13 -4.43 6.43
CA ALA A 104 12.80 -4.97 6.12
C ALA A 104 12.59 -5.19 4.61
N ALA A 105 13.19 -4.35 3.76
CA ALA A 105 13.11 -4.44 2.29
C ALA A 105 14.27 -5.23 1.65
N ALA A 106 15.20 -5.78 2.44
CA ALA A 106 16.30 -6.56 1.91
C ALA A 106 15.84 -7.98 1.48
N PRO A 107 16.41 -8.55 0.40
CA PRO A 107 16.26 -9.96 0.11
C PRO A 107 16.67 -10.81 1.32
N ARG A 108 15.90 -11.86 1.60
CA ARG A 108 16.24 -12.85 2.63
C ARG A 108 16.87 -14.06 1.96
N ASP A 109 18.03 -14.48 2.47
CA ASP A 109 18.74 -15.71 2.07
C ASP A 109 18.01 -16.98 2.55
#